data_AF-A0A8R7PP08-F1
#
_entry.id   AF-A0A8R7PP08-F1
#
_cell.length_a   1.000
_cell.length_b   1.000
_cell.length_c   1.000
_cell.angle_alpha   90.00
_cell.angle_beta   90.00
_cell.angle_gamma   90.00
#
_symmetry.space_group_name_H-M   'P 1'
#
loop_
_entity.id
_entity.type
_entity.pdbx_description
1 polymer ?
#
loop_
_entity_poly.entity_id
_entity_poly.type
_entity_poly.pdbx_seq_one_letter_code
_entity_poly.pdbx_strand_id
1 'polypeptide(L)'
;MEAQRDAAARDWSELPLDALSSIFIKLGAVEILMGAGLVCHSWLHAAKVLPDLWRSVIMVRDAVVADKDESVLCAMAKVALDRSDGQLKVFLAKQFVTDELLNYIGDRSPSLKSIGLISCPDVTNQGFTHLTTRSPLLEDLVLVHCRNVGGDAYEATGVACGATLKRLVLRKGWYDQRGGALGIATMRELRDLSLVGSDITTDELAAVVDACPHLERLRVNDCYNVVVDDALRAKCAGIKDLTLPSVQ
;
A
#
# COMPACT_ATOMS: atom_id res chain seq x y z
N MET A 1 28.92 19.87 -53.20
CA MET A 1 28.87 20.58 -51.90
C MET A 1 27.42 20.54 -51.44
N GLU A 2 27.04 19.47 -50.75
CA GLU A 2 25.73 19.37 -50.11
C GLU A 2 25.88 19.84 -48.67
N ALA A 3 25.14 20.89 -48.31
CA ALA A 3 25.07 21.38 -46.94
C ALA A 3 24.19 20.42 -46.13
N GLN A 4 24.82 19.65 -45.24
CA GLN A 4 24.11 18.96 -44.16
C GLN A 4 23.42 20.03 -43.30
N ARG A 5 22.09 20.08 -43.34
CA ARG A 5 21.29 20.75 -42.31
C ARG A 5 21.41 19.90 -41.05
N ASP A 6 22.25 20.33 -40.11
CA ASP A 6 22.16 19.89 -38.73
C ASP A 6 20.72 20.15 -38.25
N ALA A 7 19.98 19.08 -37.93
CA ALA A 7 18.71 19.21 -37.25
C ALA A 7 19.00 19.84 -35.89
N ALA A 8 18.71 21.14 -35.74
CA ALA A 8 18.87 21.86 -34.48
C ALA A 8 18.25 21.01 -33.36
N ALA A 9 19.09 20.62 -32.38
CA ALA A 9 18.64 19.83 -31.24
C ALA A 9 17.45 20.54 -30.60
N ARG A 10 16.30 19.86 -30.52
CA ARG A 10 15.10 20.41 -29.90
C ARG A 10 15.40 20.69 -28.43
N ASP A 11 15.18 21.93 -28.00
CA ASP A 11 15.29 22.30 -26.60
C ASP A 11 14.03 21.87 -25.85
N TRP A 12 14.18 20.88 -24.97
CA TRP A 12 13.10 20.36 -24.13
C TRP A 12 13.02 21.05 -22.76
N SER A 13 13.91 22.00 -22.48
CA SER A 13 13.95 22.72 -21.20
C SER A 13 12.85 23.80 -21.10
N GLU A 14 12.37 24.31 -22.24
CA GLU A 14 11.34 25.35 -22.33
C GLU A 14 9.91 24.79 -22.47
N LEU A 15 9.71 23.49 -22.24
CA LEU A 15 8.37 22.90 -22.27
C LEU A 15 7.46 23.56 -21.22
N PRO A 16 6.20 23.88 -21.57
CA PRO A 16 5.24 24.44 -20.62
C PRO A 16 4.84 23.40 -19.56
N LEU A 17 4.35 23.89 -18.41
CA LEU A 17 4.04 23.05 -17.25
C LEU A 17 2.99 21.97 -17.50
N ASP A 18 2.02 22.23 -18.37
CA ASP A 18 0.99 21.28 -18.78
C ASP A 18 1.56 20.11 -19.62
N ALA A 19 2.52 20.40 -20.51
CA ALA A 19 3.26 19.38 -21.24
C ALA A 19 4.15 18.56 -20.30
N LEU A 20 4.87 19.20 -19.38
CA LEU A 20 5.69 18.52 -18.37
C LEU A 20 4.83 17.66 -17.44
N SER A 21 3.67 18.14 -17.02
CA SER A 21 2.69 17.38 -16.22
C SER A 21 2.23 16.12 -16.97
N SER A 22 1.92 16.25 -18.26
CA SER A 22 1.51 15.13 -19.11
C SER A 22 2.60 14.08 -19.33
N ILE A 23 3.87 14.48 -19.25
CA ILE A 23 5.03 13.58 -19.27
C ILE A 23 5.18 12.92 -17.90
N PHE A 24 5.23 13.71 -16.82
CA PHE A 24 5.50 13.23 -15.47
C PHE A 24 4.42 12.34 -14.91
N ILE A 25 3.14 12.51 -15.28
CA ILE A 25 2.08 11.59 -14.84
C ILE A 25 2.24 10.17 -15.39
N LYS A 26 3.07 9.99 -16.44
CA LYS A 26 3.46 8.68 -16.98
C LYS A 26 4.68 8.11 -16.28
N LEU A 27 5.33 8.88 -15.41
CA LEU A 27 6.49 8.48 -14.63
C LEU A 27 6.09 8.23 -13.18
N GLY A 28 6.77 7.29 -12.53
CA GLY A 28 6.67 7.07 -11.10
C GLY A 28 7.50 8.07 -10.28
N ALA A 29 7.20 8.16 -8.98
CA ALA A 29 7.93 9.01 -8.03
C ALA A 29 9.46 8.77 -8.07
N VAL A 30 9.90 7.51 -8.21
CA VAL A 30 11.31 7.14 -8.32
C VAL A 30 11.96 7.73 -9.58
N GLU A 31 11.32 7.57 -10.73
CA GLU A 31 11.83 8.04 -12.02
C GLU A 31 11.92 9.57 -12.07
N ILE A 32 10.96 10.25 -11.45
CA ILE A 32 10.99 11.70 -11.32
C ILE A 32 12.14 12.14 -10.39
N LEU A 33 12.32 11.48 -9.24
CA LEU A 33 13.35 11.85 -8.27
C LEU A 33 14.78 11.55 -8.73
N MET A 34 14.97 10.47 -9.50
CA MET A 34 16.29 9.98 -9.89
C MET A 34 16.66 10.25 -11.35
N GLY A 35 15.72 10.75 -12.15
CA GLY A 35 15.93 10.98 -13.58
C GLY A 35 15.34 12.31 -14.01
N ALA A 36 14.05 12.31 -14.33
CA ALA A 36 13.40 13.41 -15.03
C ALA A 36 13.52 14.76 -14.29
N GLY A 37 13.34 14.75 -12.96
CA GLY A 37 13.49 15.94 -12.12
C GLY A 37 14.93 16.46 -12.00
N LEU A 38 15.93 15.73 -12.51
CA LEU A 38 17.34 16.10 -12.47
C LEU A 38 17.88 16.58 -13.83
N VAL A 39 17.04 16.57 -14.88
CA VAL A 39 17.46 16.95 -16.25
C VAL A 39 17.81 18.43 -16.35
N CYS A 40 16.93 19.31 -15.84
CA CYS A 40 17.16 20.76 -15.84
C CYS A 40 16.32 21.47 -14.77
N HIS A 41 16.57 22.76 -14.57
CA HIS A 41 15.87 23.57 -13.57
C HIS A 41 14.35 23.64 -13.80
N SER A 42 13.91 23.74 -15.05
CA SER A 42 12.48 23.79 -15.41
C SER A 42 11.75 22.50 -15.00
N TRP A 43 12.35 21.34 -15.32
CA TRP A 43 11.80 20.03 -14.96
C TRP A 43 11.81 19.80 -13.45
N LEU A 44 12.89 20.21 -12.77
CA LEU A 44 12.95 20.17 -11.30
C LEU A 44 11.87 21.06 -10.67
N HIS A 45 11.65 22.25 -11.21
CA HIS A 45 10.62 23.17 -10.73
C HIS A 45 9.23 22.56 -10.92
N ALA A 46 8.91 22.05 -12.11
CA ALA A 46 7.66 21.36 -12.39
C ALA A 46 7.42 20.19 -11.42
N ALA A 47 8.43 19.38 -11.16
CA ALA A 47 8.35 18.26 -10.22
C ALA A 47 8.08 18.70 -8.77
N LYS A 48 8.44 19.93 -8.38
CA LYS A 48 8.19 20.49 -7.05
C LYS A 48 6.82 21.14 -6.90
N VAL A 49 6.32 21.80 -7.94
CA VAL A 49 5.10 22.63 -7.86
C VAL A 49 3.82 21.88 -8.18
N LEU A 50 3.92 20.67 -8.77
CA LEU A 50 2.77 19.86 -9.18
C LEU A 50 2.51 18.73 -8.15
N PRO A 51 1.63 18.93 -7.15
CA PRO A 51 1.33 17.90 -6.14
C PRO A 51 0.63 16.67 -6.73
N ASP A 52 -0.09 16.84 -7.85
CA ASP A 52 -0.80 15.77 -8.55
C ASP A 52 0.12 14.62 -8.98
N LEU A 53 1.40 14.90 -9.20
CA LEU A 53 2.42 13.90 -9.55
C LEU A 53 2.73 12.95 -8.39
N TRP A 54 2.49 13.39 -7.16
CA TRP A 54 2.86 12.70 -5.93
C TRP A 54 1.63 12.11 -5.22
N ARG A 55 0.47 12.08 -5.89
CA ARG A 55 -0.73 11.38 -5.38
C ARG A 55 -0.52 9.88 -5.26
N SER A 56 0.42 9.31 -6.01
CA SER A 56 0.82 7.90 -5.93
C SER A 56 2.33 7.80 -5.80
N VAL A 57 2.78 7.15 -4.72
CA VAL A 57 4.20 6.87 -4.47
C VAL A 57 4.37 5.37 -4.43
N ILE A 58 4.99 4.84 -5.48
CA ILE A 58 5.27 3.40 -5.61
C ILE A 58 6.80 3.23 -5.62
N MET A 59 7.29 2.54 -4.60
CA MET A 59 8.71 2.27 -4.34
C MET A 59 8.91 0.79 -3.98
N VAL A 60 8.39 -0.10 -4.83
CA VAL A 60 8.68 -1.54 -4.78
C VAL A 60 9.98 -1.74 -5.56
N ARG A 61 10.97 -2.44 -4.98
CA ARG A 61 12.31 -2.65 -5.58
C ARG A 61 12.26 -2.93 -7.10
N ASP A 62 12.37 -1.86 -7.87
CA ASP A 62 12.66 -1.82 -9.30
C ASP A 62 14.18 -1.92 -9.46
N ALA A 63 14.68 -2.32 -10.63
CA ALA A 63 16.11 -2.34 -10.94
C ALA A 63 16.77 -0.98 -10.62
N VAL A 64 16.02 0.12 -10.78
CA VAL A 64 16.46 1.51 -10.53
C VAL A 64 16.83 1.78 -9.07
N VAL A 65 16.19 1.09 -8.12
CA VAL A 65 16.35 1.30 -6.66
C VAL A 65 16.92 0.09 -5.93
N ALA A 66 17.26 -0.98 -6.65
CA ALA A 66 17.70 -2.23 -6.08
C ALA A 66 19.05 -2.14 -5.34
N ASP A 67 19.90 -1.19 -5.74
CA ASP A 67 21.22 -0.94 -5.18
C ASP A 67 21.25 0.14 -4.08
N LYS A 68 20.10 0.76 -3.78
CA LYS A 68 20.03 1.89 -2.84
C LYS A 68 19.84 1.42 -1.41
N ASP A 69 20.54 2.09 -0.50
CA ASP A 69 20.37 1.93 0.93
C ASP A 69 18.95 2.31 1.37
N GLU A 70 18.44 1.61 2.38
CA GLU A 70 17.09 1.83 2.92
C GLU A 70 16.89 3.26 3.44
N SER A 71 17.94 3.88 3.97
CA SER A 71 17.93 5.28 4.41
C SER A 71 17.72 6.26 3.25
N VAL A 72 18.30 5.99 2.08
CA VAL A 72 18.11 6.78 0.86
C VAL A 72 16.68 6.65 0.38
N LEU A 73 16.13 5.43 0.36
CA LEU A 73 14.74 5.19 -0.02
C LEU A 73 13.75 5.87 0.93
N CYS A 74 14.02 5.85 2.24
CA CYS A 74 13.24 6.57 3.23
C CYS A 74 13.28 8.09 3.00
N ALA A 75 14.47 8.66 2.73
CA ALA A 75 14.59 10.08 2.42
C ALA A 75 13.84 10.45 1.13
N MET A 76 13.93 9.63 0.09
CA MET A 76 13.18 9.81 -1.16
C MET A 76 11.67 9.77 -0.92
N ALA A 77 11.18 8.82 -0.12
CA ALA A 77 9.78 8.73 0.24
C ALA A 77 9.33 10.01 0.97
N LYS A 78 10.09 10.51 1.95
CA LYS A 78 9.80 11.77 2.64
C LYS A 78 9.72 12.96 1.68
N VAL A 79 10.63 13.07 0.71
CA VAL A 79 10.58 14.11 -0.33
C VAL A 79 9.33 13.99 -1.19
N ALA A 80 8.93 12.79 -1.58
CA ALA A 80 7.70 12.58 -2.34
C ALA A 80 6.45 12.96 -1.53
N LEU A 81 6.42 12.61 -0.24
CA LEU A 81 5.36 12.96 0.69
C LEU A 81 5.26 14.48 0.88
N ASP A 82 6.40 15.16 1.05
CA ASP A 82 6.46 16.62 1.13
C ASP A 82 5.85 17.28 -0.10
N ARG A 83 6.22 16.78 -1.29
CA ARG A 83 5.71 17.32 -2.57
C ARG A 83 4.24 16.99 -2.84
N SER A 84 3.69 15.98 -2.18
CA SER A 84 2.26 15.64 -2.31
C SER A 84 1.34 16.69 -1.69
N ASP A 85 1.85 17.55 -0.80
CA ASP A 85 1.08 18.61 -0.16
C ASP A 85 -0.25 18.12 0.44
N GLY A 86 -0.20 16.98 1.15
CA GLY A 86 -1.39 16.37 1.76
C GLY A 86 -2.32 15.61 0.82
N GLN A 87 -2.00 15.56 -0.48
CA GLN A 87 -2.82 14.91 -1.51
C GLN A 87 -2.41 13.47 -1.83
N LEU A 88 -1.44 12.89 -1.10
CA LEU A 88 -1.09 11.49 -1.27
C LEU A 88 -2.33 10.60 -1.10
N LYS A 89 -2.60 9.74 -2.10
CA LYS A 89 -3.70 8.77 -2.10
C LYS A 89 -3.22 7.34 -2.04
N VAL A 90 -2.06 7.03 -2.62
CA VAL A 90 -1.53 5.68 -2.72
C VAL A 90 -0.08 5.66 -2.30
N PHE A 91 0.28 4.80 -1.36
CA PHE A 91 1.66 4.54 -0.97
C PHE A 91 1.94 3.04 -1.01
N LEU A 92 2.91 2.61 -1.81
CA LEU A 92 3.30 1.20 -1.92
C LEU A 92 4.82 1.11 -1.84
N ALA A 93 5.34 0.39 -0.85
CA ALA A 93 6.78 0.30 -0.63
C ALA A 93 7.20 -1.10 -0.18
N LYS A 94 8.49 -1.42 -0.44
CA LYS A 94 9.10 -2.70 -0.10
C LYS A 94 10.36 -2.52 0.74
N GLN A 95 10.46 -3.26 1.84
CA GLN A 95 11.61 -3.39 2.76
C GLN A 95 11.95 -2.19 3.64
N PHE A 96 12.13 -0.99 3.08
CA PHE A 96 12.76 0.14 3.79
C PHE A 96 11.82 0.91 4.75
N VAL A 97 10.55 0.52 4.86
CA VAL A 97 9.57 1.26 5.65
C VAL A 97 9.77 0.96 7.14
N THR A 98 9.81 2.01 7.94
CA THR A 98 9.93 1.96 9.41
C THR A 98 8.72 2.63 10.06
N ASP A 99 8.54 2.42 11.36
CA ASP A 99 7.53 3.15 12.15
C ASP A 99 7.69 4.68 12.05
N GLU A 100 8.92 5.19 11.99
CA GLU A 100 9.17 6.63 11.79
C GLU A 100 8.58 7.12 10.47
N LEU A 101 8.78 6.37 9.38
CA LEU A 101 8.22 6.72 8.08
C LEU A 101 6.69 6.59 8.07
N LEU A 102 6.12 5.58 8.73
CA LEU A 102 4.66 5.46 8.86
C LEU A 102 4.03 6.61 9.63
N ASN A 103 4.65 7.04 10.73
CA ASN A 103 4.20 8.19 11.49
C ASN A 103 4.24 9.45 10.60
N TYR A 104 5.34 9.63 9.86
CA TYR A 104 5.49 10.73 8.93
C TYR A 104 4.43 10.72 7.81
N ILE A 105 4.10 9.55 7.26
CA ILE A 105 3.01 9.40 6.28
C ILE A 105 1.68 9.81 6.91
N GLY A 106 1.35 9.27 8.08
CA GLY A 106 0.09 9.55 8.78
C GLY A 106 -0.09 11.03 9.08
N ASP A 107 0.97 11.71 9.54
CA ASP A 107 0.91 13.13 9.90
C ASP A 107 0.81 14.06 8.68
N ARG A 108 1.25 13.60 7.49
CA ARG A 108 1.33 14.41 6.27
C ARG A 108 0.28 14.08 5.22
N SER A 109 -0.45 12.97 5.36
CA SER A 109 -1.25 12.40 4.26
C SER A 109 -2.70 12.09 4.67
N PRO A 110 -3.51 13.10 5.05
CA PRO A 110 -4.89 12.88 5.46
C PRO A 110 -5.78 12.31 4.34
N SER A 111 -5.35 12.44 3.09
CA SER A 111 -6.05 11.95 1.89
C SER A 111 -5.70 10.50 1.50
N LEU A 112 -4.92 9.80 2.32
CA LEU A 112 -4.43 8.45 2.00
C LEU A 112 -5.60 7.46 1.89
N LYS A 113 -5.67 6.76 0.76
CA LYS A 113 -6.72 5.78 0.43
C LYS A 113 -6.20 4.36 0.29
N SER A 114 -4.94 4.19 -0.09
CA SER A 114 -4.35 2.87 -0.27
C SER A 114 -2.94 2.85 0.29
N ILE A 115 -2.65 1.86 1.13
CA ILE A 115 -1.30 1.58 1.56
C ILE A 115 -0.94 0.11 1.35
N GLY A 116 0.23 -0.13 0.78
CA GLY A 116 0.82 -1.44 0.63
C GLY A 116 2.23 -1.49 1.19
N LEU A 117 2.48 -2.46 2.07
CA LEU A 117 3.78 -2.69 2.70
C LEU A 117 4.22 -4.13 2.39
N ILE A 118 5.43 -4.26 1.84
CA ILE A 118 5.97 -5.55 1.41
C ILE A 118 7.31 -5.80 2.11
N SER A 119 7.38 -6.83 2.92
CA SER A 119 8.60 -7.30 3.58
C SER A 119 9.27 -6.20 4.41
N CYS A 120 8.49 -5.38 5.13
CA CYS A 120 8.99 -4.32 5.99
C CYS A 120 9.12 -4.85 7.44
N PRO A 121 10.32 -5.25 7.90
CA PRO A 121 10.51 -5.85 9.22
C PRO A 121 10.43 -4.83 10.36
N ASP A 122 10.74 -3.56 10.08
CA ASP A 122 10.82 -2.49 11.07
C ASP A 122 9.49 -1.74 11.28
N VAL A 123 8.42 -2.25 10.69
CA VAL A 123 7.05 -1.80 10.95
C VAL A 123 6.44 -2.63 12.05
N THR A 124 6.04 -1.99 13.15
CA THR A 124 5.40 -2.63 14.29
C THR A 124 3.92 -2.27 14.40
N ASN A 125 3.20 -2.92 15.31
CA ASN A 125 1.83 -2.54 15.67
C ASN A 125 1.70 -1.05 16.03
N GLN A 126 2.72 -0.45 16.66
CA GLN A 126 2.67 0.94 17.13
C GLN A 126 2.66 1.92 15.94
N GLY A 127 3.66 1.85 15.06
CA GLY A 127 3.70 2.73 13.88
C GLY A 127 2.53 2.49 12.94
N PHE A 128 2.09 1.22 12.81
CA PHE A 128 0.93 0.91 11.98
C PHE A 128 -0.38 1.48 12.55
N THR A 129 -0.59 1.41 13.86
CA THR A 129 -1.76 2.02 14.52
C THR A 129 -1.76 3.54 14.43
N HIS A 130 -0.59 4.18 14.56
CA HIS A 130 -0.46 5.63 14.36
C HIS A 130 -0.89 6.04 12.95
N LEU A 131 -0.44 5.30 11.93
CA LEU A 131 -0.84 5.56 10.55
C LEU A 131 -2.36 5.46 10.35
N THR A 132 -2.98 4.37 10.80
CA THR A 132 -4.41 4.10 10.52
C THR A 132 -5.32 5.09 11.24
N THR A 133 -4.99 5.46 12.48
CA THR A 133 -5.72 6.49 13.24
C THR A 133 -5.65 7.89 12.61
N ARG A 134 -4.63 8.17 11.79
CA ARG A 134 -4.46 9.43 11.05
C ARG A 134 -4.98 9.38 9.61
N SER A 135 -5.39 8.20 9.14
CA SER A 135 -5.80 7.95 7.75
C SER A 135 -7.25 7.47 7.66
N PRO A 136 -8.25 8.30 8.02
CA PRO A 136 -9.66 7.86 8.10
C PRO A 136 -10.26 7.48 6.74
N LEU A 137 -9.64 7.91 5.64
CA LEU A 137 -10.08 7.64 4.26
C LEU A 137 -9.47 6.36 3.66
N LEU A 138 -8.81 5.53 4.46
CA LEU A 138 -8.15 4.32 3.97
C LEU A 138 -9.19 3.28 3.47
N GLU A 139 -9.07 2.90 2.20
CA GLU A 139 -9.97 1.98 1.51
C GLU A 139 -9.30 0.64 1.15
N ASP A 140 -7.98 0.62 0.95
CA ASP A 140 -7.21 -0.56 0.52
C ASP A 140 -5.94 -0.73 1.35
N LEU A 141 -5.81 -1.88 2.01
CA LEU A 141 -4.66 -2.25 2.82
C LEU A 141 -4.03 -3.56 2.33
N VAL A 142 -2.75 -3.50 1.99
CA VAL A 142 -1.95 -4.67 1.59
C VAL A 142 -0.75 -4.82 2.51
N LEU A 143 -0.69 -5.93 3.24
CA LEU A 143 0.44 -6.29 4.10
C LEU A 143 0.99 -7.66 3.67
N VAL A 144 2.23 -7.66 3.17
CA VAL A 144 2.89 -8.87 2.68
C VAL A 144 4.20 -9.05 3.43
N HIS A 145 4.36 -10.14 4.17
CA HIS A 145 5.56 -10.44 4.98
C HIS A 145 5.92 -9.32 5.98
N CYS A 146 4.92 -8.64 6.54
CA CYS A 146 5.06 -7.69 7.65
C CYS A 146 4.81 -8.42 8.97
N ARG A 147 5.86 -9.04 9.51
CA ARG A 147 5.77 -10.00 10.63
C ARG A 147 5.43 -9.36 11.98
N ASN A 148 5.76 -8.09 12.15
CA ASN A 148 5.62 -7.35 13.41
C ASN A 148 4.28 -6.57 13.50
N VAL A 149 3.38 -6.79 12.54
CA VAL A 149 2.00 -6.26 12.53
C VAL A 149 1.01 -7.41 12.71
N GLY A 150 0.15 -7.37 13.72
CA GLY A 150 -0.76 -8.47 14.07
C GLY A 150 -2.11 -8.01 14.61
N GLY A 151 -2.79 -8.89 15.37
CA GLY A 151 -4.17 -8.74 15.85
C GLY A 151 -4.52 -7.37 16.41
N ASP A 152 -3.77 -6.86 17.39
CA ASP A 152 -4.03 -5.55 18.00
C ASP A 152 -4.05 -4.41 16.96
N ALA A 153 -3.14 -4.48 15.98
CA ALA A 153 -3.09 -3.50 14.91
C ALA A 153 -4.27 -3.65 13.95
N TYR A 154 -4.74 -4.87 13.69
CA TYR A 154 -5.94 -5.11 12.87
C TYR A 154 -7.20 -4.58 13.56
N GLU A 155 -7.33 -4.81 14.86
CA GLU A 155 -8.44 -4.26 15.65
C GLU A 155 -8.41 -2.72 15.64
N ALA A 156 -7.26 -2.12 15.94
CA ALA A 156 -7.12 -0.66 15.89
C ALA A 156 -7.43 -0.10 14.48
N THR A 157 -7.06 -0.84 13.43
CA THR A 157 -7.36 -0.48 12.04
C THR A 157 -8.86 -0.50 11.77
N GLY A 158 -9.59 -1.53 12.20
CA GLY A 158 -11.04 -1.55 11.96
C GLY A 158 -11.81 -0.60 12.87
N VAL A 159 -11.29 -0.24 14.05
CA VAL A 159 -11.82 0.88 14.85
C VAL A 159 -11.64 2.22 14.12
N ALA A 160 -10.46 2.47 13.54
CA ALA A 160 -10.15 3.74 12.88
C ALA A 160 -10.75 3.86 11.46
N CYS A 161 -10.71 2.78 10.68
CA CYS A 161 -10.99 2.75 9.24
C CYS A 161 -12.09 1.75 8.87
N GLY A 162 -12.76 1.09 9.81
CA GLY A 162 -13.72 0.01 9.51
C GLY A 162 -14.95 0.42 8.69
N ALA A 163 -15.26 1.72 8.67
CA ALA A 163 -16.33 2.30 7.85
C ALA A 163 -15.90 2.68 6.43
N THR A 164 -14.61 2.59 6.10
CA THR A 164 -14.04 3.00 4.80
C THR A 164 -13.25 1.89 4.12
N LEU A 165 -12.67 0.97 4.90
CA LEU A 165 -11.81 -0.10 4.40
C LEU A 165 -12.63 -1.14 3.62
N LYS A 166 -12.35 -1.25 2.32
CA LYS A 166 -13.03 -2.15 1.38
C LYS A 166 -12.21 -3.37 1.03
N ARG A 167 -10.88 -3.27 1.10
CA ARG A 167 -9.97 -4.32 0.69
C ARG A 167 -8.86 -4.53 1.71
N LEU A 168 -8.65 -5.79 2.09
CA LEU A 168 -7.58 -6.22 2.97
C LEU A 168 -6.88 -7.45 2.38
N VAL A 169 -5.58 -7.32 2.17
CA VAL A 169 -4.71 -8.45 1.80
C VAL A 169 -3.64 -8.64 2.86
N LEU A 170 -3.69 -9.79 3.52
CA LEU A 170 -2.68 -10.24 4.47
C LEU A 170 -1.98 -11.46 3.90
N ARG A 171 -0.68 -11.35 3.71
CA ARG A 171 0.20 -12.49 3.39
C ARG A 171 1.29 -12.59 4.43
N LYS A 172 1.31 -13.70 5.15
CA LYS A 172 2.26 -14.02 6.21
C LYS A 172 3.21 -15.11 5.72
N GLY A 173 4.47 -15.04 6.15
CA GLY A 173 5.44 -16.12 5.96
C GLY A 173 5.30 -17.20 7.04
N TRP A 174 5.92 -18.37 6.83
CA TRP A 174 5.89 -19.49 7.78
C TRP A 174 6.41 -19.15 9.19
N TYR A 175 7.25 -18.12 9.32
CA TYR A 175 7.79 -17.65 10.59
C TYR A 175 6.97 -16.52 11.24
N ASP A 176 5.90 -16.06 10.60
CA ASP A 176 5.11 -14.90 11.02
C ASP A 176 3.92 -15.29 11.92
N GLN A 177 4.10 -16.28 12.80
CA GLN A 177 3.04 -16.86 13.65
C GLN A 177 2.64 -15.98 14.86
N ARG A 178 2.74 -14.67 14.74
CA ARG A 178 2.32 -13.74 15.81
C ARG A 178 1.12 -12.92 15.36
N GLY A 179 0.06 -13.00 16.15
CA GLY A 179 -1.10 -12.12 16.09
C GLY A 179 -2.27 -12.75 15.35
N GLY A 180 -3.32 -13.10 16.10
CA GLY A 180 -4.59 -13.58 15.56
C GLY A 180 -5.26 -12.56 14.65
N ALA A 181 -6.16 -13.04 13.80
CA ALA A 181 -6.84 -12.22 12.79
C ALA A 181 -8.25 -11.76 13.23
N LEU A 182 -8.66 -12.04 14.46
CA LEU A 182 -10.00 -11.68 14.98
C LEU A 182 -10.32 -10.18 14.85
N GLY A 183 -9.31 -9.31 15.00
CA GLY A 183 -9.46 -7.86 14.85
C GLY A 183 -10.04 -7.43 13.49
N ILE A 184 -9.93 -8.26 12.45
CA ILE A 184 -10.51 -8.01 11.12
C ILE A 184 -12.04 -7.93 11.18
N ALA A 185 -12.69 -8.60 12.15
CA ALA A 185 -14.15 -8.55 12.31
C ALA A 185 -14.67 -7.13 12.64
N THR A 186 -13.80 -6.19 12.98
CA THR A 186 -14.18 -4.78 13.17
C THR A 186 -14.32 -4.00 11.85
N MET A 187 -13.88 -4.56 10.71
CA MET A 187 -13.86 -3.92 9.39
C MET A 187 -15.14 -4.19 8.58
N ARG A 188 -16.26 -3.58 8.98
CA ARG A 188 -17.61 -3.96 8.49
C ARG A 188 -17.88 -3.69 7.01
N GLU A 189 -17.17 -2.74 6.40
CA GLU A 189 -17.34 -2.37 4.98
C GLU A 189 -16.48 -3.19 4.02
N LEU A 190 -15.85 -4.26 4.52
CA LEU A 190 -14.94 -5.09 3.72
C LEU A 190 -15.68 -5.84 2.61
N ARG A 191 -15.11 -5.77 1.40
CA ARG A 191 -15.61 -6.41 0.17
C ARG A 191 -14.66 -7.44 -0.41
N ASP A 192 -13.36 -7.28 -0.18
CA ASP A 192 -12.30 -8.17 -0.65
C ASP A 192 -11.35 -8.49 0.51
N LEU A 193 -11.37 -9.75 0.96
CA LEU A 193 -10.48 -10.27 1.99
C LEU A 193 -9.61 -11.39 1.41
N SER A 194 -8.29 -11.21 1.47
CA SER A 194 -7.33 -12.25 1.13
C SER A 194 -6.42 -12.52 2.32
N LEU A 195 -6.49 -13.73 2.85
CA LEU A 195 -5.65 -14.25 3.92
C LEU A 195 -4.76 -15.36 3.35
N VAL A 196 -3.44 -15.20 3.49
CA VAL A 196 -2.46 -16.20 3.07
C VAL A 196 -1.48 -16.44 4.20
N GLY A 197 -1.42 -17.68 4.71
CA GLY A 197 -0.52 -18.04 5.80
C GLY A 197 -0.88 -17.39 7.15
N SER A 198 -2.09 -16.84 7.28
CA SER A 198 -2.54 -16.15 8.49
C SER A 198 -2.87 -17.15 9.60
N ASP A 199 -2.51 -16.81 10.83
CA ASP A 199 -2.92 -17.54 12.02
C ASP A 199 -4.35 -17.14 12.40
N ILE A 200 -5.32 -17.76 11.74
CA ILE A 200 -6.75 -17.56 11.97
C ILE A 200 -7.42 -18.93 12.18
N THR A 201 -8.26 -19.02 13.19
CA THR A 201 -9.06 -20.23 13.47
C THR A 201 -10.37 -20.23 12.68
N THR A 202 -11.03 -21.40 12.58
CA THR A 202 -12.36 -21.51 11.97
C THR A 202 -13.38 -20.56 12.61
N ASP A 203 -13.39 -20.47 13.94
CA ASP A 203 -14.34 -19.62 14.68
C ASP A 203 -14.10 -18.13 14.43
N GLU A 204 -12.83 -17.71 14.39
CA GLU A 204 -12.46 -16.33 14.05
C GLU A 204 -12.83 -15.99 12.61
N LEU A 205 -12.59 -16.88 11.65
CA LEU A 205 -12.97 -16.68 10.26
C LEU A 205 -14.50 -16.57 10.13
N ALA A 206 -15.25 -17.43 10.81
CA ALA A 206 -16.70 -17.36 10.85
C ALA A 206 -17.19 -16.03 11.42
N ALA A 207 -16.57 -15.54 12.51
CA ALA A 207 -16.88 -14.23 13.09
C ALA A 207 -16.58 -13.07 12.13
N VAL A 208 -15.48 -13.14 11.36
CA VAL A 208 -15.17 -12.15 10.32
C VAL A 208 -16.24 -12.13 9.23
N VAL A 209 -16.67 -13.31 8.75
CA VAL A 209 -17.72 -13.42 7.73
C VAL A 209 -19.06 -12.87 8.24
N ASP A 210 -19.43 -13.18 9.48
CA ASP A 210 -20.66 -12.67 10.10
C ASP A 210 -20.63 -11.14 10.27
N ALA A 211 -19.46 -10.56 10.55
CA ALA A 211 -19.29 -9.13 10.78
C ALA A 211 -19.16 -8.29 9.50
N CYS A 212 -18.87 -8.91 8.35
CA CYS A 212 -18.65 -8.25 7.06
C CYS A 212 -19.78 -8.57 6.06
N PRO A 213 -20.96 -7.95 6.16
CA PRO A 213 -22.12 -8.29 5.34
C PRO A 213 -21.97 -7.95 3.85
N HIS A 214 -20.96 -7.13 3.49
CA HIS A 214 -20.68 -6.71 2.12
C HIS A 214 -19.55 -7.50 1.46
N LEU A 215 -19.10 -8.59 2.08
CA LEU A 215 -17.98 -9.38 1.57
C LEU A 215 -18.34 -10.07 0.25
N GLU A 216 -17.65 -9.70 -0.82
CA GLU A 216 -17.88 -10.24 -2.17
C GLU A 216 -16.81 -11.25 -2.58
N ARG A 217 -15.59 -11.11 -2.04
CA ARG A 217 -14.44 -11.96 -2.34
C ARG A 217 -13.74 -12.36 -1.04
N LEU A 218 -13.57 -13.66 -0.86
CA LEU A 218 -12.85 -14.24 0.27
C LEU A 218 -11.87 -15.28 -0.24
N ARG A 219 -10.57 -15.05 -0.05
CA ARG A 219 -9.52 -16.02 -0.34
C ARG A 219 -8.77 -16.36 0.92
N VAL A 220 -8.75 -17.63 1.27
CA VAL A 220 -8.06 -18.17 2.44
C VAL A 220 -7.16 -19.30 1.95
N ASN A 221 -5.85 -19.07 1.95
CA ASN A 221 -4.84 -20.02 1.49
C ASN A 221 -3.79 -20.22 2.57
N ASP A 222 -3.27 -21.43 2.71
CA ASP A 222 -2.20 -21.75 3.67
C ASP A 222 -2.52 -21.37 5.13
N CYS A 223 -3.80 -21.19 5.49
CA CYS A 223 -4.26 -20.95 6.86
C CYS A 223 -4.55 -22.29 7.54
N TYR A 224 -3.52 -22.92 8.10
CA TYR A 224 -3.58 -24.31 8.58
C TYR A 224 -4.51 -24.53 9.79
N ASN A 225 -4.89 -23.47 10.51
CA ASN A 225 -5.79 -23.54 11.66
C ASN A 225 -7.28 -23.42 11.28
N VAL A 226 -7.58 -23.31 9.97
CA VAL A 226 -8.95 -23.27 9.45
C VAL A 226 -9.38 -24.67 9.00
N VAL A 227 -10.29 -25.26 9.77
CA VAL A 227 -11.05 -26.45 9.38
C VAL A 227 -12.32 -26.04 8.66
N VAL A 228 -12.51 -26.52 7.43
CA VAL A 228 -13.69 -26.21 6.61
C VAL A 228 -14.82 -27.21 6.87
N ASP A 229 -15.66 -26.88 7.84
CA ASP A 229 -16.89 -27.60 8.16
C ASP A 229 -18.12 -27.09 7.39
N ASP A 230 -19.26 -27.76 7.56
CA ASP A 230 -20.50 -27.38 6.87
C ASP A 230 -21.08 -26.05 7.37
N ALA A 231 -20.80 -25.67 8.61
CA ALA A 231 -21.23 -24.40 9.18
C ALA A 231 -20.52 -23.21 8.51
N LEU A 232 -19.19 -23.30 8.36
CA LEU A 232 -18.39 -22.29 7.65
C LEU A 232 -18.79 -22.23 6.17
N ARG A 233 -19.01 -23.38 5.51
CA ARG A 233 -19.51 -23.40 4.12
C ARG A 233 -20.86 -22.71 3.99
N ALA A 234 -21.78 -22.95 4.92
CA ALA A 234 -23.09 -22.29 4.91
C ALA A 234 -22.97 -20.78 5.09
N LYS A 235 -22.08 -20.29 5.96
CA LYS A 235 -21.81 -18.86 6.15
C LYS A 235 -21.23 -18.20 4.89
N CYS A 236 -20.32 -18.90 4.21
CA CYS A 236 -19.64 -18.39 3.02
C CYS A 236 -20.47 -18.54 1.72
N ALA A 237 -21.65 -19.17 1.77
CA ALA A 237 -22.44 -19.50 0.58
C ALA A 237 -22.88 -18.27 -0.26
N GLY A 238 -22.99 -17.10 0.37
CA GLY A 238 -23.35 -15.84 -0.31
C GLY A 238 -22.19 -15.10 -0.98
N ILE A 239 -20.95 -15.56 -0.81
CA ILE A 239 -19.75 -14.89 -1.33
C ILE A 239 -19.52 -15.29 -2.79
N LYS A 240 -19.32 -14.30 -3.67
CA LYS A 240 -19.23 -14.51 -5.13
C LYS A 240 -17.94 -15.21 -5.55
N ASP A 241 -16.81 -14.80 -4.98
CA ASP A 241 -15.48 -15.35 -5.28
C ASP A 241 -14.89 -15.92 -3.98
N LEU A 242 -14.98 -17.24 -3.84
CA LEU A 242 -14.60 -17.95 -2.63
C LEU A 242 -13.47 -18.93 -2.91
N THR A 243 -12.37 -18.79 -2.19
CA THR A 243 -11.30 -19.79 -2.10
C THR A 243 -11.12 -20.12 -0.63
N LEU A 244 -11.34 -21.39 -0.26
CA LEU A 244 -11.10 -21.90 1.09
C LEU A 244 -9.91 -22.88 1.05
N PRO A 245 -9.23 -23.13 2.19
CA PRO A 245 -8.15 -24.10 2.25
C PRO A 245 -8.67 -25.47 1.82
N SER A 246 -7.88 -26.18 1.02
CA SER A 246 -8.16 -27.58 0.71
C SER A 246 -8.12 -28.40 1.99
N VAL A 247 -9.11 -29.30 2.15
CA VAL A 247 -9.25 -30.20 3.30
C VAL A 247 -7.93 -30.95 3.52
N GLN A 248 -7.32 -30.80 4.69
CA GLN A 248 -6.25 -31.67 5.19
C GLN A 248 -6.86 -32.80 6.01
#